data_AF-A0A3C0ABF0-F1
#
_entry.id   AF-A0A3C0ABF0-F1
#
_cell.length_a   1.000
_cell.length_b   1.000
_cell.length_c   1.000
_cell.angle_alpha   90.00
_cell.angle_beta   90.00
_cell.angle_gamma   90.00
#
_symmetry.space_group_name_H-M   'P 1'
#
loop_
_entity.id
_entity.type
_entity.pdbx_description
1 polymer ?
#
loop_
_entity_poly.entity_id
_entity_poly.type
_entity_poly.pdbx_seq_one_letter_code
_entity_poly.pdbx_strand_id
1 'polypeptide(L)'
;HDSRRIDLQLRGRSGRQGDPGSSRFFLSLEDKLMRVFAGEWVKNILSRLGMEEGEAIESRMVSKRVEGAQKKREETHFEQRKHLLEYDEVMDEQRKTVYGYRQRILDGCNCRDLILEMIERQVDEETERLLDKNYGWDTIAAWCGQEAHIEVESANIRDMDYEQLVTYLKDEGSHQADDLIAEQINENLPEEYEDDWNWQALTKWANAYFSLNLNDRELKKIGRDGLHQTLFDQAQKAIERIDFTPLQAFLDDDWGSRSLAGYLNYQFGIEADPEEFKALSVPEAKAKVLEKVKELYREKEVSFPVTVGMYNFLGNQQPGNEANSRVGLVKWANSRFHSNLDLEALKGKQVNEIQNILSAESEKVFVNGEASKQIEQYLTKAYTREAAGSAGKSAHPVQNKAALGELAAWANTELELNLTTEELEPLSDDEVRIRLYQAYNKRYRPELSQAERSLILEVLDTSWKDHLYYMDHLRSGIGLVGYAQKDPKVEYRREGMKAFDSMWGRIGQQVTSAIFRLEKQSPDFVGSLWRV
;
A
#
# COMPACT_ATOMS: atom_id res chain seq x y z
N HIS A 1 -44.59 -15.88 -1.15
CA HIS A 1 -43.11 -15.84 -0.95
C HIS A 1 -42.77 -14.80 0.13
N ASP A 2 -41.50 -14.69 0.54
CA ASP A 2 -41.04 -13.64 1.48
C ASP A 2 -41.05 -12.23 0.84
N SER A 3 -41.09 -12.16 -0.50
CA SER A 3 -41.25 -10.92 -1.26
C SER A 3 -42.51 -10.92 -2.14
N ARG A 4 -43.24 -9.81 -2.08
CA ARG A 4 -44.44 -9.52 -2.88
C ARG A 4 -44.14 -9.38 -4.35
N ARG A 5 -42.92 -8.96 -4.70
CA ARG A 5 -42.48 -8.87 -6.09
C ARG A 5 -42.59 -10.21 -6.80
N ILE A 6 -42.23 -11.32 -6.13
CA ILE A 6 -42.31 -12.67 -6.69
C ILE A 6 -43.77 -13.12 -6.83
N ASP A 7 -44.61 -12.83 -5.83
CA ASP A 7 -46.04 -13.13 -5.90
C ASP A 7 -46.73 -12.33 -7.03
N LEU A 8 -46.37 -11.05 -7.22
CA LEU A 8 -46.87 -10.22 -8.32
C LEU A 8 -46.38 -10.71 -9.69
N GLN A 9 -45.14 -11.21 -9.79
CA GLN A 9 -44.64 -11.84 -11.01
C GLN A 9 -45.44 -13.11 -11.37
N LEU A 10 -45.81 -13.92 -10.37
CA LEU A 10 -46.66 -15.10 -10.58
C LEU A 10 -48.07 -14.69 -11.04
N ARG A 11 -48.66 -13.67 -10.40
CA ARG A 11 -49.95 -13.10 -10.79
C ARG A 11 -49.92 -12.54 -12.23
N GLY A 12 -48.86 -11.84 -12.60
CA GLY A 12 -48.68 -11.25 -13.93
C GLY A 12 -48.47 -12.25 -15.08
N ARG A 13 -48.49 -13.56 -14.80
CA ARG A 13 -48.53 -14.60 -15.84
C ARG A 13 -49.92 -14.79 -16.45
N SER A 14 -50.98 -14.36 -15.77
CA SER A 14 -52.37 -14.36 -16.26
C SER A 14 -52.79 -12.95 -16.70
N GLY A 15 -53.72 -12.86 -17.65
CA GLY A 15 -54.29 -11.58 -18.13
C GLY A 15 -53.32 -10.69 -18.92
N ARG A 16 -52.45 -11.30 -19.74
CA ARG A 16 -51.51 -10.57 -20.60
C ARG A 16 -52.26 -9.90 -21.76
N GLN A 17 -51.78 -8.75 -22.23
CA GLN A 17 -52.34 -8.03 -23.38
C GLN A 17 -53.86 -7.71 -23.28
N GLY A 18 -54.39 -7.61 -22.06
CA GLY A 18 -55.82 -7.35 -21.84
C GLY A 18 -56.70 -8.60 -21.87
N ASP A 19 -56.11 -9.80 -21.99
CA ASP A 19 -56.85 -11.05 -21.89
C ASP A 19 -57.55 -11.16 -20.52
N PRO A 20 -58.76 -11.75 -20.45
CA PRO A 20 -59.38 -12.06 -19.18
C PRO A 20 -58.56 -13.11 -18.43
N GLY A 21 -58.30 -12.85 -17.14
CA GLY A 21 -57.52 -13.73 -16.29
C GLY A 21 -57.82 -13.52 -14.81
N SER A 22 -57.63 -14.56 -14.01
CA SER A 22 -57.73 -14.47 -12.56
C SER A 22 -56.57 -15.21 -11.89
N SER A 23 -56.21 -14.76 -10.70
CA SER A 23 -55.17 -15.37 -9.87
C SER A 23 -55.68 -15.51 -8.45
N ARG A 24 -55.45 -16.66 -7.82
CA ARG A 24 -55.79 -16.93 -6.43
C ARG A 24 -54.56 -17.44 -5.70
N PHE A 25 -54.29 -16.86 -4.53
CA PHE A 25 -53.21 -17.30 -3.65
C PHE A 25 -53.81 -18.09 -2.49
N PHE A 26 -53.19 -19.21 -2.16
CA PHE A 26 -53.53 -20.04 -1.02
C PHE A 26 -52.40 -19.95 0.01
N LEU A 27 -52.74 -19.82 1.28
CA LEU A 27 -51.79 -19.81 2.40
C LEU A 27 -52.31 -20.72 3.51
N SER A 28 -51.40 -21.40 4.18
CA SER A 28 -51.66 -22.16 5.41
C SER A 28 -51.11 -21.41 6.62
N LEU A 29 -51.75 -21.59 7.78
CA LEU A 29 -51.22 -21.09 9.07
C LEU A 29 -49.87 -21.74 9.43
N GLU A 30 -49.62 -22.92 8.86
CA GLU A 30 -48.35 -23.62 9.01
C GLU A 30 -47.25 -23.10 8.07
N ASP A 31 -47.55 -22.18 7.16
CA ASP A 31 -46.53 -21.65 6.26
C ASP A 31 -45.47 -20.85 7.05
N LYS A 32 -44.21 -20.92 6.60
CA LYS A 32 -43.07 -20.23 7.24
C LYS A 32 -43.35 -18.74 7.51
N LEU A 33 -43.99 -18.05 6.57
CA LEU A 33 -44.38 -16.64 6.72
C LEU A 33 -45.41 -16.45 7.85
N MET A 34 -46.42 -17.33 7.92
CA MET A 34 -47.46 -17.28 8.95
C MET A 34 -46.93 -17.68 10.32
N ARG A 35 -46.03 -18.67 10.41
CA ARG A 35 -45.36 -19.04 11.67
C ARG A 35 -44.60 -17.88 12.29
N VAL A 36 -43.95 -17.05 11.48
CA VAL A 36 -43.13 -15.92 11.96
C VAL A 36 -43.98 -14.71 12.38
N PHE A 37 -45.12 -14.46 11.73
CA PHE A 37 -45.88 -13.21 11.91
C PHE A 37 -47.29 -13.36 12.49
N ALA A 38 -47.85 -14.57 12.53
CA ALA A 38 -49.26 -14.80 12.87
C ALA A 38 -49.49 -15.71 14.09
N GLY A 39 -48.44 -16.17 14.77
CA GLY A 39 -48.48 -17.23 15.77
C GLY A 39 -49.63 -17.17 16.79
N GLU A 40 -49.70 -16.15 17.63
CA GLU A 40 -50.65 -16.12 18.76
C GLU A 40 -51.99 -15.46 18.45
N TRP A 41 -51.96 -14.32 17.73
CA TRP A 41 -53.17 -13.53 17.50
C TRP A 41 -54.11 -14.16 16.46
N VAL A 42 -53.58 -14.76 15.39
CA VAL A 42 -54.42 -15.41 14.37
C VAL A 42 -55.07 -16.66 14.96
N LYS A 43 -54.32 -17.44 15.74
CA LYS A 43 -54.86 -18.58 16.49
C LYS A 43 -56.00 -18.15 17.43
N ASN A 44 -55.80 -17.08 18.20
CA ASN A 44 -56.81 -16.55 19.12
C ASN A 44 -58.08 -16.03 18.42
N ILE A 45 -57.96 -15.47 17.21
CA ILE A 45 -59.13 -15.03 16.42
C ILE A 45 -59.89 -16.20 15.83
N LEU A 46 -59.19 -17.22 15.33
CA LEU A 46 -59.82 -18.41 14.75
C LEU A 46 -60.55 -19.22 15.81
N SER A 47 -59.98 -19.34 17.01
CA SER A 47 -60.63 -19.95 18.16
C SER A 47 -61.87 -19.17 18.63
N ARG A 48 -61.86 -17.83 18.53
CA ARG A 48 -63.03 -16.99 18.89
C ARG A 48 -64.14 -17.00 17.84
N LEU A 49 -63.80 -17.22 16.58
CA LEU A 49 -64.76 -17.31 15.47
C LEU A 49 -65.36 -18.71 15.31
N GLY A 50 -64.88 -19.70 16.08
CA GLY A 50 -65.42 -21.07 16.08
C GLY A 50 -65.17 -21.83 14.79
N MET A 51 -64.11 -21.50 14.04
CA MET A 51 -63.81 -22.11 12.75
C MET A 51 -63.22 -23.51 12.92
N GLU A 52 -63.67 -24.46 12.10
CA GLU A 52 -63.21 -25.86 12.09
C GLU A 52 -62.02 -26.07 11.12
N GLU A 53 -61.27 -27.15 11.33
CA GLU A 53 -60.14 -27.52 10.48
C GLU A 53 -60.61 -27.90 9.07
N GLY A 54 -60.19 -27.14 8.06
CA GLY A 54 -60.60 -27.32 6.66
C GLY A 54 -61.47 -26.20 6.09
N GLU A 55 -61.90 -25.23 6.90
CA GLU A 55 -62.65 -24.06 6.41
C GLU A 55 -61.74 -22.97 5.82
N ALA A 56 -62.10 -22.45 4.64
CA ALA A 56 -61.35 -21.40 3.96
C ALA A 56 -61.66 -20.01 4.56
N ILE A 57 -60.61 -19.27 4.93
CA ILE A 57 -60.73 -17.92 5.47
C ILE A 57 -60.53 -16.88 4.34
N GLU A 58 -61.60 -16.20 3.95
CA GLU A 58 -61.52 -15.03 3.06
C GLU A 58 -61.74 -13.73 3.86
N SER A 59 -60.68 -13.23 4.50
CA SER A 59 -60.74 -11.99 5.29
C SER A 59 -59.80 -10.92 4.77
N ARG A 60 -60.35 -9.75 4.44
CA ARG A 60 -59.56 -8.56 4.06
C ARG A 60 -58.59 -8.13 5.16
N MET A 61 -58.93 -8.37 6.43
CA MET A 61 -58.06 -8.04 7.57
C MET A 61 -56.83 -8.95 7.62
N VAL A 62 -57.02 -10.26 7.37
CA VAL A 62 -55.93 -11.24 7.33
C VAL A 62 -55.03 -10.94 6.13
N SER A 63 -55.59 -10.68 4.94
CA SER A 63 -54.81 -10.30 3.76
C SER A 63 -53.94 -9.05 3.99
N LYS A 64 -54.48 -8.00 4.62
CA LYS A 64 -53.72 -6.78 4.96
C LYS A 64 -52.58 -7.04 5.96
N ARG A 65 -52.73 -7.99 6.88
CA ARG A 65 -51.67 -8.36 7.83
C ARG A 65 -50.58 -9.21 7.18
N VAL A 66 -50.95 -10.14 6.30
CA VAL A 66 -49.99 -10.89 5.48
C VAL A 66 -49.17 -9.92 4.63
N GLU A 67 -49.83 -8.93 4.02
CA GLU A 67 -49.19 -7.81 3.33
C GLU A 67 -48.19 -7.05 4.22
N GLY A 68 -48.57 -6.69 5.45
CA GLY A 68 -47.67 -6.05 6.41
C GLY A 68 -46.48 -6.92 6.81
N ALA A 69 -46.69 -8.22 7.00
CA ALA A 69 -45.65 -9.20 7.30
C ALA A 69 -44.64 -9.34 6.16
N GLN A 70 -45.12 -9.43 4.91
CA GLN A 70 -44.26 -9.46 3.73
C GLN A 70 -43.47 -8.16 3.59
N LYS A 71 -44.12 -6.99 3.79
CA LYS A 71 -43.43 -5.70 3.77
C LYS A 71 -42.31 -5.65 4.82
N LYS A 72 -42.55 -6.15 6.04
CA LYS A 72 -41.53 -6.19 7.10
C LYS A 72 -40.36 -7.13 6.77
N ARG A 73 -40.63 -8.28 6.14
CA ARG A 73 -39.60 -9.19 5.61
C ARG A 73 -38.77 -8.51 4.52
N GLU A 74 -39.43 -7.83 3.58
CA GLU A 74 -38.75 -7.07 2.53
C GLU A 74 -37.87 -5.96 3.09
N GLU A 75 -38.36 -5.20 4.08
CA GLU A 75 -37.58 -4.20 4.84
C GLU A 75 -36.36 -4.85 5.50
N THR A 76 -36.53 -6.01 6.15
CA THR A 76 -35.40 -6.72 6.78
C THR A 76 -34.34 -7.13 5.75
N HIS A 77 -34.76 -7.68 4.61
CA HIS A 77 -33.84 -8.02 3.52
C HIS A 77 -33.24 -6.80 2.84
N PHE A 78 -33.95 -5.68 2.82
CA PHE A 78 -33.42 -4.41 2.35
C PHE A 78 -32.32 -3.90 3.28
N GLU A 79 -32.55 -3.86 4.60
CA GLU A 79 -31.55 -3.46 5.58
C GLU A 79 -30.31 -4.37 5.55
N GLN A 80 -30.48 -5.69 5.44
CA GLN A 80 -29.36 -6.62 5.29
C GLN A 80 -28.51 -6.32 4.05
N ARG A 81 -29.16 -6.04 2.92
CA ARG A 81 -28.46 -5.71 1.66
C ARG A 81 -27.82 -4.33 1.69
N LYS A 82 -28.49 -3.36 2.32
CA LYS A 82 -27.95 -2.02 2.54
C LYS A 82 -26.69 -2.12 3.40
N HIS A 83 -26.75 -2.86 4.51
CA HIS A 83 -25.58 -3.12 5.34
C HIS A 83 -24.46 -3.76 4.52
N LEU A 84 -24.73 -4.80 3.72
CA LEU A 84 -23.72 -5.41 2.84
C LEU A 84 -23.08 -4.41 1.84
N LEU A 85 -23.92 -3.61 1.18
CA LEU A 85 -23.50 -2.61 0.20
C LEU A 85 -22.56 -1.58 0.81
N GLU A 86 -22.80 -1.18 2.05
CA GLU A 86 -21.98 -0.18 2.74
C GLU A 86 -20.52 -0.66 2.99
N TYR A 87 -20.29 -1.96 3.18
CA TYR A 87 -18.92 -2.51 3.25
C TYR A 87 -18.29 -2.62 1.85
N ASP A 88 -19.11 -2.97 0.85
CA ASP A 88 -18.66 -3.09 -0.53
C ASP A 88 -18.29 -1.72 -1.13
N GLU A 89 -18.95 -0.64 -0.74
CA GLU A 89 -18.64 0.74 -1.17
C GLU A 89 -17.19 1.14 -0.86
N VAL A 90 -16.69 0.80 0.33
CA VAL A 90 -15.29 1.08 0.71
C VAL A 90 -14.32 0.34 -0.22
N MET A 91 -14.60 -0.93 -0.51
CA MET A 91 -13.79 -1.74 -1.40
C MET A 91 -13.86 -1.27 -2.86
N ASP A 92 -15.03 -0.80 -3.30
CA ASP A 92 -15.24 -0.31 -4.66
C ASP A 92 -14.45 0.97 -4.92
N GLU A 93 -14.44 1.91 -3.96
CA GLU A 93 -13.63 3.14 -4.07
C GLU A 93 -12.12 2.83 -4.10
N GLN A 94 -11.64 1.94 -3.23
CA GLN A 94 -10.24 1.49 -3.25
C GLN A 94 -9.89 0.81 -4.58
N ARG A 95 -10.77 -0.07 -5.07
CA ARG A 95 -10.60 -0.78 -6.34
C ARG A 95 -10.53 0.19 -7.52
N LYS A 96 -11.41 1.20 -7.58
CA LYS A 96 -11.39 2.22 -8.64
C LYS A 96 -10.05 2.96 -8.65
N THR A 97 -9.52 3.32 -7.50
CA THR A 97 -8.19 3.96 -7.39
C THR A 97 -7.09 3.05 -7.93
N VAL A 98 -7.01 1.80 -7.45
CA VAL A 98 -5.97 0.84 -7.85
C VAL A 98 -6.07 0.50 -9.33
N TYR A 99 -7.26 0.15 -9.83
CA TYR A 99 -7.45 -0.22 -11.23
C TYR A 99 -7.35 0.97 -12.17
N GLY A 100 -7.73 2.18 -11.73
CA GLY A 100 -7.46 3.41 -12.48
C GLY A 100 -5.96 3.64 -12.64
N TYR A 101 -5.19 3.51 -11.56
CA TYR A 101 -3.73 3.62 -11.59
C TYR A 101 -3.09 2.53 -12.47
N ARG A 102 -3.53 1.27 -12.32
CA ARG A 102 -3.09 0.13 -13.14
C ARG A 102 -3.39 0.34 -14.62
N GLN A 103 -4.59 0.82 -14.96
CA GLN A 103 -5.00 1.03 -16.34
C GLN A 103 -4.14 2.10 -17.01
N ARG A 104 -3.83 3.21 -16.32
CA ARG A 104 -2.91 4.25 -16.83
C ARG A 104 -1.55 3.66 -17.23
N ILE A 105 -1.02 2.73 -16.44
CA ILE A 105 0.26 2.06 -16.73
C ILE A 105 0.14 1.14 -17.95
N LEU A 106 -0.97 0.41 -18.08
CA LEU A 106 -1.24 -0.45 -19.24
C LEU A 106 -1.45 0.35 -20.53
N ASP A 107 -2.09 1.51 -20.43
CA ASP A 107 -2.27 2.48 -21.53
C ASP A 107 -0.96 3.18 -21.90
N GLY A 108 0.12 2.93 -21.13
CA GLY A 108 1.49 3.32 -21.41
C GLY A 108 1.81 4.75 -21.00
N CYS A 109 1.31 5.20 -19.86
CA CYS A 109 1.80 6.41 -19.20
C CYS A 109 3.31 6.33 -18.93
N ASN A 110 3.94 7.49 -18.74
CA ASN A 110 5.38 7.55 -18.48
C ASN A 110 5.72 7.01 -17.08
N CYS A 111 6.13 5.74 -17.01
CA CYS A 111 6.46 5.06 -15.76
C CYS A 111 7.66 5.69 -15.04
N ARG A 112 8.58 6.29 -15.80
CA ARG A 112 9.69 7.09 -15.28
C ARG A 112 9.20 8.19 -14.35
N ASP A 113 8.21 8.97 -14.79
CA ASP A 113 7.72 10.10 -14.00
C ASP A 113 6.99 9.61 -12.75
N LEU A 114 6.22 8.51 -12.85
CA LEU A 114 5.61 7.87 -11.69
C LEU A 114 6.65 7.46 -10.64
N ILE A 115 7.78 6.89 -11.06
CA ILE A 115 8.86 6.50 -10.15
C ILE A 115 9.53 7.73 -9.54
N LEU A 116 9.79 8.78 -10.34
CA LEU A 116 10.37 10.02 -9.84
C LEU A 116 9.44 10.73 -8.85
N GLU A 117 8.13 10.73 -9.08
CA GLU A 117 7.13 11.23 -8.12
C GLU A 117 7.14 10.40 -6.82
N MET A 118 7.26 9.07 -6.91
CA MET A 118 7.40 8.21 -5.74
C MET A 118 8.68 8.49 -4.95
N ILE A 119 9.80 8.76 -5.65
CA ILE A 119 11.09 9.14 -5.06
C ILE A 119 10.95 10.49 -4.36
N GLU A 120 10.40 11.50 -5.05
CA GLU A 120 10.21 12.85 -4.50
C GLU A 120 9.40 12.81 -3.21
N ARG A 121 8.26 12.12 -3.21
CA ARG A 121 7.43 11.96 -2.02
C ARG A 121 8.18 11.27 -0.87
N GLN A 122 8.90 10.19 -1.15
CA GLN A 122 9.64 9.47 -0.11
C GLN A 122 10.81 10.27 0.44
N VAL A 123 11.56 10.98 -0.42
CA VAL A 123 12.63 11.86 0.03
C VAL A 123 12.07 12.98 0.89
N ASP A 124 10.94 13.56 0.49
CA ASP A 124 10.26 14.61 1.26
C ASP A 124 9.83 14.11 2.64
N GLU A 125 9.05 13.03 2.70
CA GLU A 125 8.53 12.43 3.94
C GLU A 125 9.66 11.97 4.88
N GLU A 126 10.64 11.22 4.36
CA GLU A 126 11.69 10.62 5.19
C GLU A 126 12.74 11.64 5.62
N THR A 127 13.12 12.59 4.77
CA THR A 127 14.07 13.63 5.19
C THR A 127 13.46 14.53 6.25
N GLU A 128 12.17 14.85 6.15
CA GLU A 128 11.47 15.61 7.18
C GLU A 128 11.39 14.86 8.50
N ARG A 129 11.02 13.57 8.45
CA ARG A 129 10.93 12.72 9.63
C ARG A 129 12.27 12.53 10.32
N LEU A 130 13.32 12.22 9.57
CA LEU A 130 14.64 11.86 10.12
C LEU A 130 15.43 13.06 10.63
N LEU A 131 15.20 14.24 10.06
CA LEU A 131 15.82 15.50 10.50
C LEU A 131 14.93 16.30 11.45
N ASP A 132 13.77 15.76 11.85
CA ASP A 132 12.93 16.40 12.87
C ASP A 132 13.67 16.42 14.21
N LYS A 133 13.49 17.49 14.97
CA LYS A 133 14.13 17.66 16.28
C LYS A 133 13.70 16.62 17.31
N ASN A 134 12.52 16.03 17.11
CA ASN A 134 11.99 14.99 18.00
C ASN A 134 12.39 13.58 17.57
N TYR A 135 13.01 13.41 16.39
CA TYR A 135 13.32 12.08 15.85
C TYR A 135 14.20 11.24 16.78
N GLY A 136 15.19 11.84 17.44
CA GLY A 136 16.01 11.15 18.45
C GLY A 136 15.16 10.64 19.62
N TRP A 137 14.27 11.47 20.15
CA TRP A 137 13.35 11.10 21.23
C TRP A 137 12.33 10.04 20.81
N ASP A 138 11.79 10.14 19.59
CA ASP A 138 10.90 9.13 19.02
C ASP A 138 11.63 7.79 18.82
N THR A 139 12.91 7.83 18.42
CA THR A 139 13.76 6.64 18.32
C THR A 139 13.98 6.01 19.69
N ILE A 140 14.27 6.81 20.72
CA ILE A 140 14.45 6.33 22.10
C ILE A 140 13.17 5.69 22.62
N ALA A 141 12.01 6.35 22.45
CA ALA A 141 10.71 5.83 22.83
C ALA A 141 10.41 4.48 22.15
N ALA A 142 10.63 4.39 20.83
CA ALA A 142 10.45 3.16 20.08
C ALA A 142 11.39 2.04 20.54
N TRP A 143 12.66 2.36 20.81
CA TRP A 143 13.63 1.41 21.35
C TRP A 143 13.22 0.90 22.73
N CYS A 144 12.72 1.78 23.61
CA CYS A 144 12.25 1.40 24.94
C CYS A 144 11.09 0.39 24.87
N GLY A 145 10.11 0.60 23.99
CA GLY A 145 9.00 -0.34 23.82
C GLY A 145 9.45 -1.69 23.28
N GLN A 146 10.35 -1.71 22.30
CA GLN A 146 10.79 -2.96 21.65
C GLN A 146 11.80 -3.78 22.45
N GLU A 147 12.84 -3.13 22.99
CA GLU A 147 13.98 -3.81 23.63
C GLU A 147 13.86 -3.85 25.16
N ALA A 148 13.28 -2.80 25.77
CA ALA A 148 13.14 -2.71 27.22
C ALA A 148 11.72 -3.05 27.73
N HIS A 149 10.74 -3.18 26.83
CA HIS A 149 9.31 -3.33 27.15
C HIS A 149 8.74 -2.20 28.03
N ILE A 150 9.28 -0.99 27.88
CA ILE A 150 8.86 0.21 28.62
C ILE A 150 8.17 1.16 27.62
N GLU A 151 6.88 1.39 27.80
CA GLU A 151 6.08 2.25 26.93
C GLU A 151 6.23 3.71 27.35
N VAL A 152 6.85 4.53 26.50
CA VAL A 152 7.12 5.95 26.83
C VAL A 152 6.76 6.84 25.67
N GLU A 153 6.14 7.97 25.97
CA GLU A 153 5.93 9.03 24.98
C GLU A 153 7.17 9.93 24.89
N SER A 154 7.60 10.25 23.66
CA SER A 154 8.77 11.08 23.40
C SER A 154 8.68 12.48 24.03
N ALA A 155 7.46 12.99 24.25
CA ALA A 155 7.22 14.25 24.94
C ALA A 155 7.67 14.24 26.41
N ASN A 156 7.61 13.09 27.09
CA ASN A 156 7.93 12.98 28.51
C ASN A 156 9.43 12.87 28.79
N ILE A 157 10.19 12.36 27.83
CA ILE A 157 11.64 12.17 27.93
C ILE A 157 12.45 13.28 27.26
N ARG A 158 11.75 14.25 26.67
CA ARG A 158 12.35 15.32 25.87
C ARG A 158 13.32 16.16 26.71
N ASP A 159 14.44 16.53 26.09
CA ASP A 159 15.47 17.43 26.64
C ASP A 159 16.15 16.90 27.93
N MET A 160 16.01 15.60 28.24
CA MET A 160 16.70 14.95 29.35
C MET A 160 18.15 14.62 29.00
N ASP A 161 19.08 14.79 29.93
CA ASP A 161 20.41 14.21 29.78
C ASP A 161 20.37 12.67 29.93
N TYR A 162 21.47 12.00 29.60
CA TYR A 162 21.54 10.55 29.66
C TYR A 162 21.25 9.98 31.06
N GLU A 163 21.74 10.62 32.13
CA GLU A 163 21.55 10.13 33.50
C GLU A 163 20.10 10.31 33.97
N GLN A 164 19.51 11.47 33.64
CA GLN A 164 18.10 11.76 33.86
C GLN A 164 17.20 10.78 33.12
N LEU A 165 17.50 10.53 31.84
CA LEU A 165 16.75 9.62 30.98
C LEU A 165 16.77 8.20 31.55
N VAL A 166 17.94 7.67 31.89
CA VAL A 166 18.06 6.32 32.45
C VAL A 166 17.32 6.20 33.79
N THR A 167 17.39 7.23 34.63
CA THR A 167 16.66 7.24 35.91
C THR A 167 15.16 7.24 35.67
N TYR A 168 14.67 8.13 34.81
CA TYR A 168 13.26 8.21 34.43
C TYR A 168 12.75 6.89 33.86
N LEU A 169 13.48 6.26 32.92
CA LEU A 169 13.08 5.00 32.30
C LEU A 169 13.00 3.85 33.32
N LYS A 170 13.91 3.81 34.30
CA LYS A 170 13.87 2.80 35.36
C LYS A 170 12.68 2.99 36.30
N ASP A 171 12.38 4.23 36.65
CA ASP A 171 11.23 4.56 37.49
C ASP A 171 9.92 4.25 36.75
N GLU A 172 9.81 4.68 35.49
CA GLU A 172 8.65 4.43 34.63
C GLU A 172 8.45 2.93 34.37
N GLY A 173 9.51 2.20 34.03
CA GLY A 173 9.46 0.75 33.88
C GLY A 173 9.05 0.04 35.17
N SER A 174 9.45 0.55 36.33
CA SER A 174 9.02 0.02 37.62
C SER A 174 7.53 0.25 37.87
N HIS A 175 7.02 1.45 37.55
CA HIS A 175 5.59 1.75 37.64
C HIS A 175 4.75 0.87 36.72
N GLN A 176 5.15 0.72 35.46
CA GLN A 176 4.43 -0.14 34.52
C GLN A 176 4.47 -1.62 34.91
N ALA A 177 5.60 -2.09 35.45
CA ALA A 177 5.72 -3.45 35.98
C ALA A 177 4.76 -3.69 37.16
N ASP A 178 4.61 -2.71 38.05
CA ASP A 178 3.67 -2.78 39.20
C ASP A 178 2.23 -3.01 38.72
N ASP A 179 1.77 -2.14 37.82
CA ASP A 179 0.42 -2.20 37.25
C ASP A 179 0.19 -3.52 36.50
N LEU A 180 1.15 -3.93 35.67
CA LEU A 180 1.06 -5.15 34.87
C LEU A 180 1.08 -6.41 35.73
N ILE A 181 1.89 -6.45 36.80
CA ILE A 181 1.90 -7.57 37.75
C ILE A 181 0.53 -7.66 38.44
N ALA A 182 -0.03 -6.54 38.90
CA ALA A 182 -1.33 -6.53 39.54
C ALA A 182 -2.44 -7.03 38.60
N GLU A 183 -2.45 -6.57 37.35
CA GLU A 183 -3.37 -7.03 36.31
C GLU A 183 -3.25 -8.54 36.08
N GLN A 184 -2.02 -9.03 35.87
CA GLN A 184 -1.77 -10.44 35.58
C GLN A 184 -2.07 -11.36 36.77
N ILE A 185 -1.86 -10.90 38.01
CA ILE A 185 -2.30 -11.64 39.19
C ILE A 185 -3.83 -11.73 39.22
N ASN A 186 -4.55 -10.63 38.95
CA ASN A 186 -6.01 -10.65 38.97
C ASN A 186 -6.62 -11.49 37.85
N GLU A 187 -6.02 -11.46 36.65
CA GLU A 187 -6.47 -12.26 35.51
C GLU A 187 -6.22 -13.76 35.72
N ASN A 188 -5.02 -14.14 36.20
CA ASN A 188 -4.64 -15.55 36.33
C ASN A 188 -5.04 -16.16 37.69
N LEU A 189 -5.17 -15.35 38.73
CA LEU A 189 -5.50 -15.75 40.11
C LEU A 189 -6.61 -14.84 40.68
N PRO A 190 -7.84 -14.94 40.12
CA PRO A 190 -8.96 -14.10 40.56
C PRO A 190 -9.30 -14.33 42.03
N GLU A 191 -9.66 -13.26 42.74
CA GLU A 191 -10.01 -13.32 44.18
C GLU A 191 -11.31 -14.08 44.45
N GLU A 192 -12.26 -14.03 43.51
CA GLU A 192 -13.60 -14.60 43.70
C GLU A 192 -13.67 -16.12 43.44
N TYR A 193 -12.73 -16.68 42.66
CA TYR A 193 -12.79 -18.05 42.15
C TYR A 193 -11.43 -18.75 42.23
N GLU A 194 -11.11 -19.35 43.39
CA GLU A 194 -9.84 -20.08 43.59
C GLU A 194 -9.68 -21.32 42.67
N ASP A 195 -10.79 -21.93 42.25
CA ASP A 195 -10.78 -23.09 41.35
C ASP A 195 -10.25 -22.77 39.94
N ASP A 196 -10.28 -21.48 39.56
CA ASP A 196 -9.85 -21.01 38.24
C ASP A 196 -8.37 -20.56 38.20
N TRP A 197 -7.64 -20.74 39.31
CA TRP A 197 -6.26 -20.28 39.44
C TRP A 197 -5.29 -20.96 38.46
N ASN A 198 -4.67 -20.15 37.60
CA ASN A 198 -3.70 -20.59 36.61
C ASN A 198 -2.27 -20.10 36.91
N TRP A 199 -1.64 -20.73 37.92
CA TRP A 199 -0.24 -20.48 38.29
C TRP A 199 0.75 -20.73 37.16
N GLN A 200 0.46 -21.68 36.26
CA GLN A 200 1.37 -22.01 35.16
C GLN A 200 1.40 -20.89 34.12
N ALA A 201 0.25 -20.29 33.81
CA ALA A 201 0.17 -19.14 32.90
C ALA A 201 0.90 -17.93 33.49
N LEU A 202 0.63 -17.57 34.75
CA LEU A 202 1.32 -16.46 35.42
C LEU A 202 2.84 -16.65 35.47
N THR A 203 3.31 -17.86 35.80
CA THR A 203 4.76 -18.16 35.83
C THR A 203 5.38 -18.05 34.44
N LYS A 204 4.71 -18.57 33.40
CA LYS A 204 5.19 -18.48 32.02
C LYS A 204 5.27 -17.03 31.55
N TRP A 205 4.24 -16.24 31.85
CA TRP A 205 4.22 -14.82 31.54
C TRP A 205 5.36 -14.08 32.23
N ALA A 206 5.50 -14.21 33.56
CA ALA A 206 6.55 -13.51 34.32
C ALA A 206 7.97 -13.90 33.85
N ASN A 207 8.19 -15.17 33.51
CA ASN A 207 9.46 -15.64 32.95
C ASN A 207 9.72 -15.08 31.55
N ALA A 208 8.69 -14.99 30.70
CA ALA A 208 8.83 -14.46 29.34
C ALA A 208 9.05 -12.94 29.34
N TYR A 209 8.29 -12.20 30.15
CA TYR A 209 8.29 -10.75 30.15
C TYR A 209 9.51 -10.15 30.85
N PHE A 210 9.85 -10.65 32.05
CA PHE A 210 10.98 -10.14 32.83
C PHE A 210 12.27 -10.96 32.67
N SER A 211 12.29 -11.95 31.77
CA SER A 211 13.41 -12.89 31.61
C SER A 211 13.83 -13.59 32.92
N LEU A 212 12.84 -14.01 33.72
CA LEU A 212 13.03 -14.67 35.01
C LEU A 212 13.05 -16.20 34.88
N ASN A 213 13.45 -16.88 35.96
CA ASN A 213 13.44 -18.35 36.08
C ASN A 213 12.65 -18.79 37.31
N LEU A 214 11.38 -18.38 37.38
CA LEU A 214 10.43 -18.72 38.41
C LEU A 214 9.84 -20.13 38.21
N ASN A 215 9.49 -20.77 39.32
CA ASN A 215 8.81 -22.06 39.35
C ASN A 215 7.39 -21.92 39.94
N ASP A 216 6.40 -22.52 39.29
CA ASP A 216 4.99 -22.44 39.72
C ASP A 216 4.78 -22.98 41.14
N ARG A 217 5.57 -23.99 41.53
CA ARG A 217 5.53 -24.56 42.89
C ARG A 217 6.06 -23.61 43.96
N GLU A 218 6.99 -22.72 43.59
CA GLU A 218 7.53 -21.73 44.51
C GLU A 218 6.55 -20.58 44.69
N LEU A 219 5.95 -20.10 43.60
CA LEU A 219 4.90 -19.08 43.65
C LEU A 219 3.68 -19.54 44.46
N LYS A 220 3.25 -20.81 44.30
CA LYS A 220 2.18 -21.41 45.11
C LYS A 220 2.48 -21.43 46.61
N LYS A 221 3.76 -21.57 47.01
CA LYS A 221 4.15 -21.58 48.43
C LYS A 221 4.13 -20.18 49.06
N ILE A 222 4.40 -19.15 48.25
CA ILE A 222 4.32 -17.75 48.68
C ILE A 222 2.85 -17.38 48.95
N GLY A 223 1.95 -17.93 48.12
CA GLY A 223 0.52 -17.61 48.20
C GLY A 223 0.21 -16.24 47.59
N ARG A 224 -1.06 -15.99 47.28
CA ARG A 224 -1.50 -14.79 46.55
C ARG A 224 -1.12 -13.49 47.25
N ASP A 225 -1.29 -13.42 48.58
CA ASP A 225 -1.10 -12.19 49.37
C ASP A 225 0.34 -11.64 49.33
N GLY A 226 1.35 -12.51 49.20
CA GLY A 226 2.77 -12.12 49.11
C GLY A 226 3.33 -12.13 47.68
N LEU A 227 2.52 -12.52 46.70
CA LEU A 227 2.97 -12.76 45.34
C LEU A 227 3.34 -11.46 44.63
N HIS A 228 2.52 -10.43 44.80
CA HIS A 228 2.73 -9.12 44.20
C HIS A 228 4.11 -8.55 44.55
N GLN A 229 4.42 -8.42 45.84
CA GLN A 229 5.72 -7.91 46.30
C GLN A 229 6.88 -8.77 45.77
N THR A 230 6.73 -10.09 45.77
CA THR A 230 7.81 -10.99 45.33
C THR A 230 8.09 -10.85 43.84
N LEU A 231 7.04 -10.74 43.01
CA LEU A 231 7.19 -10.51 41.58
C LEU A 231 7.74 -9.11 41.30
N PHE A 232 7.26 -8.10 42.03
CA PHE A 232 7.74 -6.72 41.91
C PHE A 232 9.23 -6.59 42.24
N ASP A 233 9.70 -7.17 43.34
CA ASP A 233 11.12 -7.17 43.73
C ASP A 233 12.01 -7.85 42.67
N GLN A 234 11.49 -8.86 41.97
CA GLN A 234 12.19 -9.53 40.88
C GLN A 234 12.17 -8.72 39.58
N ALA A 235 11.04 -8.09 39.27
CA ALA A 235 10.89 -7.17 38.15
C ALA A 235 11.85 -5.98 38.29
N GLN A 236 11.93 -5.36 39.48
CA GLN A 236 12.90 -4.27 39.74
C GLN A 236 14.33 -4.69 39.45
N LYS A 237 14.75 -5.89 39.91
CA LYS A 237 16.09 -6.43 39.62
C LYS A 237 16.30 -6.70 38.12
N ALA A 238 15.25 -7.05 37.38
CA ALA A 238 15.33 -7.23 35.95
C ALA A 238 15.49 -5.87 35.24
N ILE A 239 14.71 -4.87 35.62
CA ILE A 239 14.76 -3.50 35.09
C ILE A 239 16.13 -2.86 35.36
N GLU A 240 16.70 -3.05 36.55
CA GLU A 240 18.04 -2.57 36.89
C GLU A 240 19.15 -3.13 35.99
N ARG A 241 18.94 -4.32 35.41
CA ARG A 241 19.89 -5.00 34.51
C ARG A 241 19.77 -4.59 33.04
N ILE A 242 18.74 -3.83 32.68
CA ILE A 242 18.56 -3.36 31.31
C ILE A 242 19.74 -2.47 30.92
N ASP A 243 20.36 -2.77 29.77
CA ASP A 243 21.48 -2.02 29.24
C ASP A 243 20.98 -0.84 28.38
N PHE A 244 20.99 0.35 28.96
CA PHE A 244 20.62 1.59 28.29
C PHE A 244 21.79 2.27 27.57
N THR A 245 22.97 1.64 27.46
CA THR A 245 24.12 2.21 26.73
C THR A 245 23.79 2.60 25.28
N PRO A 246 23.00 1.84 24.52
CA PRO A 246 22.64 2.20 23.14
C PRO A 246 21.98 3.57 22.99
N LEU A 247 21.29 4.06 24.03
CA LEU A 247 20.58 5.36 23.99
C LEU A 247 21.53 6.55 23.80
N GLN A 248 22.80 6.42 24.19
CA GLN A 248 23.80 7.48 24.00
C GLN A 248 23.95 7.86 22.53
N ALA A 249 23.93 6.87 21.63
CA ALA A 249 24.04 7.11 20.19
C ALA A 249 22.81 7.83 19.61
N PHE A 250 21.63 7.68 20.23
CA PHE A 250 20.40 8.36 19.80
C PHE A 250 20.30 9.80 20.32
N LEU A 251 21.03 10.10 21.40
CA LEU A 251 21.15 11.44 21.96
C LEU A 251 22.20 12.31 21.24
N ASP A 252 23.06 11.71 20.40
CA ASP A 252 24.02 12.45 19.59
C ASP A 252 23.30 13.43 18.64
N ASP A 253 23.77 14.68 18.55
CA ASP A 253 23.20 15.72 17.68
C ASP A 253 23.19 15.32 16.18
N ASP A 254 24.04 14.37 15.77
CA ASP A 254 24.13 13.88 14.40
C ASP A 254 23.30 12.62 14.13
N TRP A 255 22.53 12.11 15.11
CA TRP A 255 21.70 10.91 14.96
C TRP A 255 20.78 11.00 13.74
N GLY A 256 20.06 12.11 13.57
CA GLY A 256 19.19 12.31 12.41
C GLY A 256 19.93 12.27 11.07
N SER A 257 21.13 12.85 11.02
CA SER A 257 21.96 12.84 9.80
C SER A 257 22.56 11.45 9.50
N ARG A 258 22.96 10.71 10.54
CA ARG A 258 23.42 9.31 10.42
C ARG A 258 22.29 8.40 9.94
N SER A 259 21.09 8.57 10.49
CA SER A 259 19.89 7.81 10.09
C SER A 259 19.46 8.13 8.67
N LEU A 260 19.56 9.40 8.24
CA LEU A 260 19.33 9.78 6.84
C LEU A 260 20.35 9.11 5.91
N ALA A 261 21.64 9.16 6.22
CA ALA A 261 22.66 8.47 5.42
C ALA A 261 22.42 6.95 5.34
N GLY A 262 22.05 6.33 6.47
CA GLY A 262 21.66 4.92 6.53
C GLY A 262 20.44 4.61 5.65
N TYR A 263 19.42 5.46 5.69
CA TYR A 263 18.24 5.35 4.83
C TYR A 263 18.60 5.46 3.35
N LEU A 264 19.46 6.40 2.94
CA LEU A 264 19.87 6.53 1.54
C LEU A 264 20.61 5.29 1.03
N ASN A 265 21.44 4.67 1.87
CA ASN A 265 22.09 3.41 1.54
C ASN A 265 21.08 2.26 1.43
N TYR A 266 20.20 2.12 2.43
CA TYR A 266 19.18 1.07 2.44
C TYR A 266 18.21 1.20 1.26
N GLN A 267 17.69 2.39 1.01
CA GLN A 267 16.65 2.61 0.02
C GLN A 267 17.21 2.69 -1.41
N PHE A 268 18.26 3.47 -1.61
CA PHE A 268 18.78 3.79 -2.95
C PHE A 268 20.15 3.16 -3.24
N GLY A 269 20.86 2.67 -2.23
CA GLY A 269 22.25 2.21 -2.37
C GLY A 269 23.27 3.35 -2.40
N ILE A 270 22.90 4.55 -1.94
CA ILE A 270 23.77 5.73 -1.92
C ILE A 270 24.56 5.74 -0.63
N GLU A 271 25.89 5.74 -0.74
CA GLU A 271 26.80 6.00 0.37
C GLU A 271 26.95 7.52 0.53
N ALA A 272 26.44 8.06 1.63
CA ALA A 272 26.52 9.49 1.95
C ALA A 272 27.21 9.68 3.30
N ASP A 273 28.01 10.74 3.43
CA ASP A 273 28.63 11.13 4.69
C ASP A 273 27.60 11.91 5.55
N PRO A 274 27.30 11.49 6.79
CA PRO A 274 26.38 12.22 7.68
C PRO A 274 26.72 13.71 7.87
N GLU A 275 28.01 14.08 7.83
CA GLU A 275 28.42 15.48 7.98
C GLU A 275 27.92 16.37 6.81
N GLU A 276 27.54 15.78 5.68
CA GLU A 276 26.93 16.50 4.55
C GLU A 276 25.57 17.14 4.86
N PHE A 277 24.87 16.66 5.88
CA PHE A 277 23.49 17.05 6.22
C PHE A 277 23.39 17.84 7.52
N LYS A 278 24.35 17.70 8.42
CA LYS A 278 24.34 18.27 9.77
C LYS A 278 24.14 19.79 9.83
N ALA A 279 24.68 20.52 8.86
CA ALA A 279 24.59 21.99 8.79
C ALA A 279 23.45 22.49 7.89
N LEU A 280 22.70 21.60 7.24
CA LEU A 280 21.66 21.97 6.28
C LEU A 280 20.30 22.10 6.98
N SER A 281 19.51 23.08 6.53
CA SER A 281 18.09 23.09 6.86
C SER A 281 17.36 21.92 6.18
N VAL A 282 16.21 21.52 6.71
CA VAL A 282 15.40 20.43 6.13
C VAL A 282 15.11 20.64 4.63
N PRO A 283 14.73 21.84 4.14
CA PRO A 283 14.55 22.06 2.70
C PRO A 283 15.83 21.92 1.88
N GLU A 284 16.97 22.36 2.41
CA GLU A 284 18.27 22.22 1.72
C GLU A 284 18.72 20.76 1.68
N ALA A 285 18.53 20.02 2.78
CA ALA A 285 18.79 18.59 2.84
C ALA A 285 17.89 17.83 1.85
N LYS A 286 16.58 18.13 1.82
CA LYS A 286 15.63 17.56 0.85
C LYS A 286 16.08 17.79 -0.58
N ALA A 287 16.46 19.02 -0.93
CA ALA A 287 16.95 19.36 -2.27
C ALA A 287 18.21 18.59 -2.64
N LYS A 288 19.19 18.52 -1.72
CA LYS A 288 20.45 17.81 -1.91
C LYS A 288 20.27 16.30 -2.05
N VAL A 289 19.43 15.70 -1.22
CA VAL A 289 19.09 14.27 -1.32
C VAL A 289 18.40 13.99 -2.64
N LEU A 290 17.42 14.82 -3.02
CA LEU A 290 16.69 14.65 -4.25
C LEU A 290 17.59 14.78 -5.49
N GLU A 291 18.54 15.71 -5.47
CA GLU A 291 19.56 15.85 -6.50
C GLU A 291 20.39 14.56 -6.64
N LYS A 292 20.96 14.04 -5.54
CA LYS A 292 21.74 12.80 -5.54
C LYS A 292 20.94 11.60 -6.08
N VAL A 293 19.68 11.44 -5.66
CA VAL A 293 18.84 10.31 -6.13
C VAL A 293 18.47 10.48 -7.62
N LYS A 294 18.21 11.71 -8.08
CA LYS A 294 17.96 11.99 -9.50
C LYS A 294 19.20 11.75 -10.36
N GLU A 295 20.38 12.08 -9.87
CA GLU A 295 21.65 11.77 -10.54
C GLU A 295 21.86 10.26 -10.64
N LEU A 296 21.69 9.52 -9.54
CA LEU A 296 21.78 8.05 -9.55
C LEU A 296 20.80 7.43 -10.55
N TYR A 297 19.57 7.96 -10.63
CA TYR A 297 18.59 7.48 -11.60
C TYR A 297 19.04 7.77 -13.05
N ARG A 298 19.66 8.92 -13.33
CA ARG A 298 20.24 9.22 -14.65
C ARG A 298 21.41 8.32 -14.98
N GLU A 299 22.31 8.07 -14.04
CA GLU A 299 23.40 7.10 -14.20
C GLU A 299 22.85 5.72 -14.57
N LYS A 300 21.74 5.33 -13.94
CA LYS A 300 21.04 4.10 -14.28
C LYS A 300 20.46 4.11 -15.69
N GLU A 301 19.92 5.24 -16.18
CA GLU A 301 19.47 5.37 -17.57
C GLU A 301 20.60 5.10 -18.57
N VAL A 302 21.83 5.53 -18.22
CA VAL A 302 23.05 5.31 -19.02
C VAL A 302 23.56 3.87 -18.90
N SER A 303 23.62 3.31 -17.69
CA SER A 303 24.22 2.00 -17.45
C SER A 303 23.31 0.85 -17.86
N PHE A 304 22.00 0.99 -17.70
CA PHE A 304 21.06 -0.13 -17.81
C PHE A 304 21.03 -0.78 -19.21
N PRO A 305 20.95 -0.03 -20.33
CA PRO A 305 21.02 -0.64 -21.66
C PRO A 305 22.33 -1.39 -21.90
N VAL A 306 23.45 -0.87 -21.37
CA VAL A 306 24.76 -1.50 -21.44
C VAL A 306 24.77 -2.82 -20.67
N THR A 307 24.23 -2.84 -19.45
CA THR A 307 24.10 -4.06 -18.64
C THR A 307 23.30 -5.13 -19.38
N VAL A 308 22.15 -4.77 -19.95
CA VAL A 308 21.30 -5.70 -20.71
C VAL A 308 22.04 -6.24 -21.94
N GLY A 309 22.68 -5.36 -22.72
CA GLY A 309 23.47 -5.76 -23.89
C GLY A 309 24.64 -6.68 -23.53
N MET A 310 25.39 -6.34 -22.49
CA MET A 310 26.49 -7.17 -22.01
C MET A 310 26.00 -8.53 -21.51
N TYR A 311 24.88 -8.59 -20.79
CA TYR A 311 24.31 -9.86 -20.34
C TYR A 311 23.96 -10.77 -21.53
N ASN A 312 23.31 -10.22 -22.56
CA ASN A 312 22.91 -10.99 -23.73
C ASN A 312 24.12 -11.49 -24.56
N PHE A 313 25.11 -10.62 -24.79
CA PHE A 313 26.24 -10.92 -25.68
C PHE A 313 27.42 -11.60 -25.00
N LEU A 314 27.64 -11.38 -23.69
CA LEU A 314 28.78 -11.93 -22.94
C LEU A 314 28.35 -12.98 -21.90
N GLY A 315 27.12 -12.92 -21.39
CA GLY A 315 26.63 -13.79 -20.32
C GLY A 315 26.11 -15.15 -20.79
N ASN A 316 25.53 -15.24 -22.00
CA ASN A 316 24.88 -16.45 -22.50
C ASN A 316 25.72 -17.15 -23.59
N GLN A 317 26.93 -17.61 -23.26
CA GLN A 317 27.81 -18.31 -24.22
C GLN A 317 27.34 -19.76 -24.44
N GLN A 318 26.33 -19.97 -25.29
CA GLN A 318 26.15 -21.27 -25.93
C GLN A 318 27.20 -21.45 -27.05
N PRO A 319 27.92 -22.59 -27.11
CA PRO A 319 28.93 -22.81 -28.14
C PRO A 319 28.29 -22.85 -29.54
N GLY A 320 28.68 -21.92 -30.43
CA GLY A 320 28.28 -21.93 -31.85
C GLY A 320 27.40 -20.76 -32.32
N ASN A 321 27.01 -19.83 -31.45
CA ASN A 321 26.19 -18.68 -31.83
C ASN A 321 27.07 -17.42 -31.98
N GLU A 322 27.50 -17.08 -33.21
CA GLU A 322 28.28 -15.84 -33.49
C GLU A 322 27.53 -14.55 -33.05
N ALA A 323 26.21 -14.63 -32.91
CA ALA A 323 25.39 -13.58 -32.32
C ALA A 323 25.78 -13.29 -30.86
N ASN A 324 26.22 -14.28 -30.07
CA ASN A 324 26.66 -14.13 -28.67
C ASN A 324 28.18 -13.96 -28.59
N SER A 325 28.69 -12.93 -29.28
CA SER A 325 30.10 -12.61 -29.35
C SER A 325 30.37 -11.13 -29.13
N ARG A 326 31.61 -10.78 -28.78
CA ARG A 326 32.09 -9.38 -28.73
C ARG A 326 31.81 -8.63 -30.04
N VAL A 327 31.71 -9.34 -31.18
CA VAL A 327 31.35 -8.75 -32.49
C VAL A 327 29.89 -8.29 -32.50
N GLY A 328 28.98 -9.11 -31.97
CA GLY A 328 27.57 -8.77 -31.83
C GLY A 328 27.37 -7.54 -30.94
N LEU A 329 28.09 -7.47 -29.82
CA LEU A 329 28.06 -6.35 -28.89
C LEU A 329 28.49 -5.02 -29.56
N VAL A 330 29.57 -5.01 -30.35
CA VAL A 330 30.01 -3.82 -31.09
C VAL A 330 28.96 -3.39 -32.11
N LYS A 331 28.44 -4.32 -32.91
CA LYS A 331 27.41 -4.01 -33.93
C LYS A 331 26.16 -3.41 -33.29
N TRP A 332 25.70 -4.01 -32.19
CA TRP A 332 24.57 -3.48 -31.43
C TRP A 332 24.87 -2.09 -30.86
N ALA A 333 26.01 -1.90 -30.19
CA ALA A 333 26.39 -0.63 -29.58
C ALA A 333 26.51 0.51 -30.62
N ASN A 334 27.07 0.22 -31.80
CA ASN A 334 27.14 1.17 -32.91
C ASN A 334 25.74 1.54 -33.41
N SER A 335 24.83 0.58 -33.53
CA SER A 335 23.45 0.84 -33.93
C SER A 335 22.66 1.60 -32.85
N ARG A 336 22.86 1.27 -31.58
CA ARG A 336 22.07 1.75 -30.44
C ARG A 336 22.49 3.14 -29.97
N PHE A 337 23.80 3.38 -29.96
CA PHE A 337 24.41 4.62 -29.46
C PHE A 337 24.94 5.51 -30.57
N HIS A 338 24.72 5.15 -31.84
CA HIS A 338 25.29 5.83 -33.01
C HIS A 338 26.81 6.00 -32.90
N SER A 339 27.47 5.01 -32.33
CA SER A 339 28.91 5.01 -32.08
C SER A 339 29.70 4.39 -33.25
N ASN A 340 31.01 4.64 -33.26
CA ASN A 340 31.95 4.10 -34.25
C ASN A 340 32.98 3.19 -33.57
N LEU A 341 32.53 2.30 -32.68
CA LEU A 341 33.38 1.34 -32.00
C LEU A 341 33.89 0.29 -32.98
N ASP A 342 35.17 -0.05 -32.87
CA ASP A 342 35.78 -1.16 -33.59
C ASP A 342 35.97 -2.40 -32.69
N LEU A 343 36.31 -3.52 -33.30
CA LEU A 343 36.50 -4.79 -32.62
C LEU A 343 37.79 -4.82 -31.79
N GLU A 344 38.80 -4.06 -32.21
CA GLU A 344 40.09 -3.93 -31.51
C GLU A 344 39.92 -3.17 -30.18
N ALA A 345 39.00 -2.21 -30.11
CA ALA A 345 38.69 -1.43 -28.92
C ALA A 345 38.19 -2.28 -27.75
N LEU A 346 37.56 -3.43 -28.01
CA LEU A 346 37.06 -4.35 -26.96
C LEU A 346 37.92 -5.60 -26.77
N LYS A 347 38.92 -5.83 -27.64
CA LYS A 347 39.72 -7.05 -27.64
C LYS A 347 40.76 -7.02 -26.51
N GLY A 348 40.81 -8.10 -25.73
CA GLY A 348 41.74 -8.21 -24.59
C GLY A 348 41.35 -7.42 -23.33
N LYS A 349 40.28 -6.62 -23.38
CA LYS A 349 39.77 -5.87 -22.22
C LYS A 349 38.93 -6.74 -21.28
N GLN A 350 38.97 -6.38 -20.00
CA GLN A 350 38.12 -7.00 -18.98
C GLN A 350 36.67 -6.52 -19.12
N VAL A 351 35.73 -7.28 -18.53
CA VAL A 351 34.28 -7.00 -18.59
C VAL A 351 33.96 -5.58 -18.10
N ASN A 352 34.57 -5.15 -16.99
CA ASN A 352 34.35 -3.82 -16.42
C ASN A 352 34.87 -2.70 -17.34
N GLU A 353 36.00 -2.91 -18.04
CA GLU A 353 36.53 -1.93 -18.99
C GLU A 353 35.62 -1.80 -20.21
N ILE A 354 35.06 -2.91 -20.68
CA ILE A 354 34.08 -2.93 -21.78
C ILE A 354 32.82 -2.17 -21.35
N GLN A 355 32.33 -2.41 -20.12
CA GLN A 355 31.19 -1.69 -19.57
C GLN A 355 31.42 -0.19 -19.56
N ASN A 356 32.57 0.27 -19.05
CA ASN A 356 32.88 1.70 -19.00
C ASN A 356 32.92 2.36 -20.39
N ILE A 357 33.49 1.67 -21.39
CA ILE A 357 33.53 2.18 -22.78
C ILE A 357 32.11 2.31 -23.33
N LEU A 358 31.28 1.28 -23.15
CA LEU A 358 29.91 1.28 -23.65
C LEU A 358 29.03 2.28 -22.90
N SER A 359 29.22 2.45 -21.60
CA SER A 359 28.53 3.46 -20.79
C SER A 359 28.89 4.87 -21.24
N ALA A 360 30.15 5.14 -21.60
CA ALA A 360 30.55 6.44 -22.16
C ALA A 360 29.90 6.73 -23.53
N GLU A 361 29.71 5.71 -24.38
CA GLU A 361 28.95 5.89 -25.62
C GLU A 361 27.44 6.07 -25.35
N SER A 362 26.89 5.31 -24.40
CA SER A 362 25.49 5.46 -24.00
C SER A 362 25.21 6.83 -23.39
N GLU A 363 26.15 7.37 -22.61
CA GLU A 363 26.06 8.67 -21.97
C GLU A 363 25.86 9.78 -23.00
N LYS A 364 26.52 9.72 -24.16
CA LYS A 364 26.36 10.71 -25.24
C LYS A 364 24.92 10.80 -25.77
N VAL A 365 24.17 9.70 -25.70
CA VAL A 365 22.76 9.66 -26.12
C VAL A 365 21.87 10.31 -25.05
N PHE A 366 22.17 10.12 -23.77
CA PHE A 366 21.34 10.57 -22.65
C PHE A 366 21.69 11.96 -22.10
N VAL A 367 22.95 12.38 -22.18
CA VAL A 367 23.40 13.74 -21.81
C VAL A 367 22.81 14.78 -22.77
N ASN A 368 22.52 14.39 -24.02
CA ASN A 368 21.67 15.14 -24.94
C ASN A 368 20.17 15.02 -24.59
N GLY A 369 19.81 14.86 -23.31
CA GLY A 369 18.44 14.83 -22.77
C GLY A 369 17.57 16.07 -23.04
N GLU A 370 17.95 16.86 -24.05
CA GLU A 370 17.12 17.81 -24.75
C GLU A 370 15.78 17.19 -25.16
N ALA A 371 15.74 15.96 -25.69
CA ALA A 371 14.50 15.42 -26.26
C ALA A 371 13.34 15.33 -25.24
N SER A 372 13.56 14.80 -24.03
CA SER A 372 12.50 14.75 -22.99
C SER A 372 12.13 16.14 -22.48
N LYS A 373 13.09 17.06 -22.34
CA LYS A 373 12.81 18.46 -21.98
C LYS A 373 12.07 19.21 -23.09
N GLN A 374 12.39 18.91 -24.35
CA GLN A 374 11.75 19.45 -25.54
C GLN A 374 10.30 18.99 -25.62
N ILE A 375 9.99 17.73 -25.31
CA ILE A 375 8.61 17.24 -25.20
C ILE A 375 7.79 18.17 -24.30
N GLU A 376 8.24 18.43 -23.07
CA GLU A 376 7.52 19.31 -22.15
C GLU A 376 7.47 20.77 -22.63
N GLN A 377 8.53 21.28 -23.25
CA GLN A 377 8.52 22.63 -23.82
C GLN A 377 7.52 22.78 -24.96
N TYR A 378 7.46 21.82 -25.88
CA TYR A 378 6.50 21.83 -26.97
C TYR A 378 5.07 21.58 -26.49
N LEU A 379 4.86 20.67 -25.53
CA LEU A 379 3.56 20.48 -24.89
C LEU A 379 3.07 21.74 -24.18
N THR A 380 3.94 22.42 -23.41
CA THR A 380 3.59 23.68 -22.73
C THR A 380 3.25 24.80 -23.72
N LYS A 381 3.92 24.84 -24.88
CA LYS A 381 3.60 25.80 -25.96
C LYS A 381 2.29 25.44 -26.70
N ALA A 382 2.02 24.16 -26.90
CA ALA A 382 0.83 23.67 -27.59
C ALA A 382 -0.43 23.77 -26.72
N TYR A 383 -0.27 23.57 -25.40
CA TYR A 383 -1.33 23.53 -24.40
C TYR A 383 -1.02 24.53 -23.28
N THR A 384 -1.63 25.72 -23.33
CA THR A 384 -1.57 26.66 -22.21
C THR A 384 -2.46 26.19 -21.07
N ARG A 385 -1.87 25.91 -19.89
CA ARG A 385 -2.59 25.60 -18.65
C ARG A 385 -3.20 26.88 -18.09
N GLU A 386 -4.52 27.06 -18.14
CA GLU A 386 -5.18 28.02 -17.25
C GLU A 386 -5.10 27.50 -15.81
N ALA A 387 -4.74 28.38 -14.88
CA ALA A 387 -4.69 28.08 -13.45
C ALA A 387 -6.07 27.59 -12.99
N ALA A 388 -6.15 26.37 -12.45
CA ALA A 388 -7.37 25.74 -12.00
C ALA A 388 -8.03 26.52 -10.85
N GLY A 389 -8.94 27.43 -11.19
CA GLY A 389 -9.94 27.98 -10.28
C GLY A 389 -11.15 27.04 -10.22
N SER A 390 -11.32 26.37 -9.08
CA SER A 390 -12.54 25.72 -8.56
C SER A 390 -13.53 25.10 -9.55
N ALA A 391 -13.63 23.77 -9.45
CA ALA A 391 -14.83 22.96 -9.62
C ALA A 391 -15.49 22.89 -11.01
N GLY A 392 -15.28 21.74 -11.67
CA GLY A 392 -16.34 21.07 -12.43
C GLY A 392 -16.29 21.21 -13.95
N LYS A 393 -15.87 20.10 -14.59
CA LYS A 393 -16.15 19.65 -15.97
C LYS A 393 -15.36 20.34 -17.10
N SER A 394 -14.49 19.51 -17.71
CA SER A 394 -13.92 19.64 -19.07
C SER A 394 -13.37 21.01 -19.45
N ALA A 395 -12.21 21.36 -18.89
CA ALA A 395 -11.34 22.36 -19.50
C ALA A 395 -10.55 21.67 -20.62
N HIS A 396 -11.03 21.74 -21.87
CA HIS A 396 -10.13 21.50 -23.00
C HIS A 396 -9.07 22.59 -22.93
N PRO A 397 -7.78 22.26 -22.79
CA PRO A 397 -6.72 23.27 -22.80
C PRO A 397 -6.82 24.06 -24.11
N VAL A 398 -6.72 25.39 -24.02
CA VAL A 398 -6.72 26.26 -25.21
C VAL A 398 -5.54 25.83 -26.08
N GLN A 399 -5.85 25.18 -27.20
CA GLN A 399 -4.86 24.63 -28.12
C GLN A 399 -4.36 25.74 -29.05
N ASN A 400 -3.05 25.90 -29.13
CA ASN A 400 -2.44 26.73 -30.16
C ASN A 400 -2.14 25.87 -31.40
N LYS A 401 -2.98 25.99 -32.43
CA LYS A 401 -2.83 25.22 -33.69
C LYS A 401 -1.45 25.37 -34.36
N ALA A 402 -0.82 26.54 -34.25
CA ALA A 402 0.52 26.76 -34.80
C ALA A 402 1.57 25.97 -34.01
N ALA A 403 1.49 26.00 -32.67
CA ALA A 403 2.39 25.23 -31.81
C ALA A 403 2.15 23.72 -31.88
N LEU A 404 0.92 23.26 -32.15
CA LEU A 404 0.63 21.85 -32.45
C LEU A 404 1.30 21.39 -33.76
N GLY A 405 1.33 22.25 -34.78
CA GLY A 405 2.08 21.99 -36.02
C GLY A 405 3.59 21.89 -35.78
N GLU A 406 4.16 22.77 -34.95
CA GLU A 406 5.56 22.69 -34.55
C GLU A 406 5.88 21.41 -33.77
N LEU A 407 5.00 21.02 -32.83
CA LEU A 407 5.12 19.78 -32.06
C LEU A 407 5.10 18.55 -32.99
N ALA A 408 4.16 18.50 -33.94
CA ALA A 408 4.06 17.41 -34.90
C ALA A 408 5.31 17.32 -35.79
N ALA A 409 5.81 18.46 -36.30
CA ALA A 409 7.02 18.50 -37.13
C ALA A 409 8.26 18.02 -36.35
N TRP A 410 8.43 18.46 -35.11
CA TRP A 410 9.49 18.01 -34.22
C TRP A 410 9.37 16.52 -33.93
N ALA A 411 8.18 16.04 -33.54
CA ALA A 411 7.92 14.64 -33.23
C ALA A 411 8.20 13.72 -34.44
N ASN A 412 7.88 14.18 -35.64
CA ASN A 412 8.14 13.42 -36.86
C ASN A 412 9.63 13.35 -37.22
N THR A 413 10.38 14.40 -36.89
CA THR A 413 11.83 14.47 -37.17
C THR A 413 12.64 13.69 -36.13
N GLU A 414 12.38 13.93 -34.84
CA GLU A 414 13.19 13.39 -33.73
C GLU A 414 12.73 12.02 -33.24
N LEU A 415 11.42 11.77 -33.24
CA LEU A 415 10.82 10.53 -32.74
C LEU A 415 10.36 9.60 -33.87
N GLU A 416 10.54 10.00 -35.13
CA GLU A 416 10.08 9.28 -36.33
C GLU A 416 8.59 8.93 -36.27
N LEU A 417 7.80 9.84 -35.68
CA LEU A 417 6.36 9.76 -35.70
C LEU A 417 5.82 10.23 -37.05
N ASN A 418 4.63 9.77 -37.45
CA ASN A 418 3.95 10.24 -38.66
C ASN A 418 2.67 10.98 -38.26
N LEU A 419 2.80 11.96 -37.35
CA LEU A 419 1.70 12.72 -36.80
C LEU A 419 1.32 13.90 -37.69
N THR A 420 0.03 14.14 -37.80
CA THR A 420 -0.53 15.34 -38.45
C THR A 420 -1.21 16.25 -37.43
N THR A 421 -1.29 17.54 -37.72
CA THR A 421 -1.99 18.51 -36.86
C THR A 421 -3.46 18.11 -36.66
N GLU A 422 -4.12 17.58 -37.70
CA GLU A 422 -5.52 17.14 -37.66
C GLU A 422 -5.74 15.96 -36.70
N GLU A 423 -4.76 15.07 -36.55
CA GLU A 423 -4.83 13.95 -35.61
C GLU A 423 -4.58 14.37 -34.15
N LEU A 424 -3.86 15.47 -33.93
CA LEU A 424 -3.55 15.99 -32.60
C LEU A 424 -4.64 16.93 -32.05
N GLU A 425 -5.36 17.64 -32.93
CA GLU A 425 -6.47 18.54 -32.55
C GLU A 425 -7.53 17.91 -31.62
N PRO A 426 -8.05 16.69 -31.87
CA PRO A 426 -9.08 16.12 -31.00
C PRO A 426 -8.53 15.59 -29.66
N LEU A 427 -7.21 15.48 -29.49
CA LEU A 427 -6.59 14.82 -28.35
C LEU A 427 -6.35 15.79 -27.19
N SER A 428 -6.49 15.25 -25.98
CA SER A 428 -6.08 15.92 -24.75
C SER A 428 -4.55 15.97 -24.63
N ASP A 429 -4.07 16.93 -23.83
CA ASP A 429 -2.65 17.05 -23.47
C ASP A 429 -2.07 15.73 -22.93
N ASP A 430 -2.83 15.02 -22.09
CA ASP A 430 -2.42 13.71 -21.54
C ASP A 430 -2.30 12.63 -22.62
N GLU A 431 -3.23 12.57 -23.57
CA GLU A 431 -3.17 11.58 -24.66
C GLU A 431 -1.98 11.83 -25.59
N VAL A 432 -1.70 13.10 -25.91
CA VAL A 432 -0.53 13.47 -26.73
C VAL A 432 0.76 13.21 -25.97
N ARG A 433 0.82 13.57 -24.68
CA ARG A 433 1.95 13.27 -23.79
C ARG A 433 2.26 11.78 -23.76
N ILE A 434 1.25 10.93 -23.57
CA ILE A 434 1.40 9.47 -23.58
C ILE A 434 2.02 9.00 -24.91
N ARG A 435 1.51 9.45 -26.05
CA ARG A 435 2.04 9.05 -27.37
C ARG A 435 3.51 9.45 -27.57
N LEU A 436 3.86 10.69 -27.20
CA LEU A 436 5.23 11.20 -27.34
C LEU A 436 6.20 10.43 -26.43
N TYR A 437 5.84 10.23 -25.16
CA TYR A 437 6.70 9.48 -24.24
C TYR A 437 6.80 8.01 -24.57
N GLN A 438 5.77 7.38 -25.13
CA GLN A 438 5.86 6.00 -25.64
C GLN A 438 6.89 5.91 -26.78
N ALA A 439 6.85 6.85 -27.72
CA ALA A 439 7.81 6.89 -28.83
C ALA A 439 9.23 7.18 -28.33
N TYR A 440 9.38 8.15 -27.43
CA TYR A 440 10.64 8.47 -26.77
C TYR A 440 11.21 7.26 -26.03
N ASN A 441 10.42 6.61 -25.18
CA ASN A 441 10.86 5.44 -24.41
C ASN A 441 11.21 4.27 -25.34
N LYS A 442 10.44 4.03 -26.39
CA LYS A 442 10.74 2.98 -27.37
C LYS A 442 12.07 3.22 -28.11
N ARG A 443 12.39 4.48 -28.42
CA ARG A 443 13.62 4.86 -29.14
C ARG A 443 14.84 4.90 -28.22
N TYR A 444 14.70 5.54 -27.06
CA TYR A 444 15.83 5.89 -26.20
C TYR A 444 15.98 5.02 -24.95
N ARG A 445 14.91 4.42 -24.43
CA ARG A 445 14.93 3.65 -23.15
C ARG A 445 14.07 2.36 -23.21
N PRO A 446 14.11 1.54 -24.27
CA PRO A 446 13.13 0.45 -24.42
C PRO A 446 13.26 -0.59 -23.30
N GLU A 447 14.48 -0.94 -22.90
CA GLU A 447 14.75 -1.94 -21.87
C GLU A 447 14.32 -1.44 -20.49
N LEU A 448 14.75 -0.22 -20.12
CA LEU A 448 14.46 0.36 -18.82
C LEU A 448 12.97 0.71 -18.68
N SER A 449 12.33 1.24 -19.72
CA SER A 449 10.90 1.52 -19.71
C SER A 449 10.06 0.25 -19.55
N GLN A 450 10.44 -0.85 -20.21
CA GLN A 450 9.79 -2.15 -19.99
C GLN A 450 10.02 -2.65 -18.57
N ALA A 451 11.22 -2.51 -18.02
CA ALA A 451 11.54 -2.89 -16.64
C ALA A 451 10.71 -2.10 -15.62
N GLU A 452 10.64 -0.77 -15.75
CA GLU A 452 9.84 0.12 -14.92
C GLU A 452 8.38 -0.29 -14.91
N ARG A 453 7.80 -0.49 -16.11
CA ARG A 453 6.40 -0.88 -16.24
C ARG A 453 6.12 -2.23 -15.58
N SER A 454 6.95 -3.22 -15.85
CA SER A 454 6.80 -4.56 -15.26
C SER A 454 6.94 -4.52 -13.74
N LEU A 455 7.92 -3.77 -13.22
CA LEU A 455 8.16 -3.62 -11.79
C LEU A 455 6.97 -2.98 -11.08
N ILE A 456 6.47 -1.84 -11.59
CA ILE A 456 5.34 -1.15 -10.96
C ILE A 456 4.10 -2.06 -10.95
N LEU A 457 3.80 -2.74 -12.06
CA LEU A 457 2.64 -3.63 -12.15
C LEU A 457 2.76 -4.83 -11.21
N GLU A 458 3.93 -5.45 -11.11
CA GLU A 458 4.15 -6.59 -10.24
C GLU A 458 4.01 -6.22 -8.76
N VAL A 459 4.62 -5.11 -8.34
CA VAL A 459 4.53 -4.60 -6.97
C VAL A 459 3.09 -4.19 -6.63
N LEU A 460 2.41 -3.50 -7.55
CA LEU A 460 1.01 -3.08 -7.40
C LEU A 460 0.07 -4.29 -7.27
N ASP A 461 0.19 -5.27 -8.17
CA ASP A 461 -0.70 -6.44 -8.21
C ASP A 461 -0.51 -7.32 -6.96
N THR A 462 0.74 -7.50 -6.51
CA THR A 462 1.05 -8.23 -5.26
C THR A 462 0.51 -7.50 -4.04
N SER A 463 0.80 -6.20 -3.91
CA SER A 463 0.35 -5.39 -2.77
C SER A 463 -1.18 -5.31 -2.68
N TRP A 464 -1.85 -5.16 -3.82
CA TRP A 464 -3.31 -5.14 -3.89
C TRP A 464 -3.92 -6.47 -3.48
N LYS A 465 -3.35 -7.59 -3.95
CA LYS A 465 -3.79 -8.93 -3.55
C LYS A 465 -3.69 -9.13 -2.04
N ASP A 466 -2.57 -8.74 -1.43
CA ASP A 466 -2.39 -8.83 0.02
C ASP A 466 -3.39 -7.95 0.79
N HIS A 467 -3.67 -6.74 0.28
CA HIS A 467 -4.69 -5.86 0.85
C HIS A 467 -6.10 -6.44 0.73
N LEU A 468 -6.45 -7.08 -0.39
CA LEU A 468 -7.73 -7.76 -0.55
C LEU A 468 -7.91 -8.87 0.50
N TYR A 469 -6.86 -9.65 0.77
CA TYR A 469 -6.90 -10.65 1.84
C TYR A 469 -7.08 -10.00 3.21
N TYR A 470 -6.33 -8.92 3.50
CA TYR A 470 -6.49 -8.18 4.74
C TYR A 470 -7.92 -7.67 4.94
N MET A 471 -8.53 -7.08 3.90
CA MET A 471 -9.91 -6.57 3.96
C MET A 471 -10.95 -7.67 4.18
N ASP A 472 -10.73 -8.86 3.62
CA ASP A 472 -11.60 -10.03 3.87
C ASP A 472 -11.53 -10.49 5.35
N HIS A 473 -10.33 -10.50 5.92
CA HIS A 473 -10.13 -10.83 7.34
C HIS A 473 -10.74 -9.74 8.25
N LEU A 474 -10.50 -8.46 7.91
CA LEU A 474 -11.07 -7.33 8.64
C LEU A 474 -12.59 -7.39 8.65
N ARG A 475 -13.22 -7.61 7.49
CA ARG A 475 -14.67 -7.77 7.37
C ARG A 475 -15.22 -8.92 8.21
N SER A 476 -14.50 -10.04 8.26
CA SER A 476 -14.92 -11.21 9.04
C SER A 476 -14.83 -10.97 10.56
N GLY A 477 -13.84 -10.18 11.01
CA GLY A 477 -13.60 -9.91 12.43
C GLY A 477 -14.30 -8.67 13.00
N ILE A 478 -14.69 -7.70 12.17
CA ILE A 478 -15.15 -6.38 12.63
C ILE A 478 -16.43 -6.43 13.48
N GLY A 479 -17.24 -7.49 13.35
CA GLY A 479 -18.44 -7.68 14.17
C GLY A 479 -18.16 -7.70 15.68
N LEU A 480 -16.96 -8.11 16.09
CA LEU A 480 -16.54 -8.14 17.50
C LEU A 480 -16.35 -6.73 18.08
N VAL A 481 -16.09 -5.71 17.25
CA VAL A 481 -15.89 -4.34 17.70
C VAL A 481 -17.18 -3.73 18.28
N GLY A 482 -18.34 -4.31 17.94
CA GLY A 482 -19.63 -3.95 18.53
C GLY A 482 -19.71 -4.19 20.04
N TYR A 483 -18.90 -5.09 20.61
CA TYR A 483 -18.82 -5.28 22.06
C TYR A 483 -18.27 -4.05 22.79
N ALA A 484 -17.43 -3.26 22.13
CA ALA A 484 -16.87 -2.02 22.66
C ALA A 484 -17.79 -0.80 22.42
N GLN A 485 -19.06 -1.01 22.06
CA GLN A 485 -20.04 0.05 21.73
C GLN A 485 -19.59 0.99 20.59
N LYS A 486 -18.65 0.54 19.75
CA LYS A 486 -18.23 1.24 18.54
C LYS A 486 -19.01 0.72 17.35
N ASP A 487 -19.29 1.60 16.38
CA ASP A 487 -19.96 1.22 15.14
C ASP A 487 -19.00 0.41 14.23
N PRO A 488 -19.26 -0.90 13.98
CA PRO A 488 -18.37 -1.73 13.18
C PRO A 488 -18.12 -1.19 11.77
N LYS A 489 -19.09 -0.48 11.18
CA LYS A 489 -18.94 0.09 9.84
C LYS A 489 -17.92 1.23 9.82
N VAL A 490 -18.00 2.12 10.80
CA VAL A 490 -17.08 3.26 10.91
C VAL A 490 -15.66 2.75 11.14
N GLU A 491 -15.52 1.74 12.00
CA GLU A 491 -14.23 1.11 12.29
C GLU A 491 -13.69 0.35 11.06
N TYR A 492 -14.53 -0.41 10.34
CA TYR A 492 -14.13 -1.05 9.07
C TYR A 492 -13.60 -0.03 8.06
N ARG A 493 -14.30 1.10 7.89
CA ARG A 493 -13.85 2.16 6.99
C ARG A 493 -12.54 2.79 7.45
N ARG A 494 -12.38 3.05 8.74
CA ARG A 494 -11.16 3.67 9.29
C ARG A 494 -9.95 2.74 9.14
N GLU A 495 -10.06 1.52 9.63
CA GLU A 495 -8.96 0.53 9.54
C GLU A 495 -8.68 0.16 8.09
N GLY A 496 -9.73 0.00 7.27
CA GLY A 496 -9.59 -0.29 5.84
C GLY A 496 -8.90 0.83 5.07
N MET A 497 -9.16 2.10 5.40
CA MET A 497 -8.44 3.23 4.79
C MET A 497 -6.99 3.32 5.26
N LYS A 498 -6.75 3.16 6.57
CA LYS A 498 -5.39 3.15 7.13
C LYS A 498 -4.52 2.07 6.49
N ALA A 499 -5.06 0.85 6.32
CA ALA A 499 -4.38 -0.24 5.65
C ALA A 499 -4.13 0.05 4.17
N PHE A 500 -5.08 0.69 3.49
CA PHE A 500 -4.96 1.09 2.09
C PHE A 500 -3.87 2.16 1.88
N ASP A 501 -3.82 3.19 2.71
CA ASP A 501 -2.78 4.22 2.65
C ASP A 501 -1.40 3.61 2.95
N SER A 502 -1.33 2.72 3.94
CA SER A 502 -0.10 1.97 4.27
C SER A 502 0.35 1.06 3.14
N MET A 503 -0.59 0.43 2.41
CA MET A 503 -0.27 -0.32 1.19
C MET A 503 0.29 0.61 0.11
N TRP A 504 -0.32 1.78 -0.10
CA TRP A 504 0.11 2.73 -1.13
C TRP A 504 1.50 3.33 -0.86
N GLY A 505 1.82 3.60 0.41
CA GLY A 505 3.17 3.99 0.84
C GLY A 505 4.20 2.89 0.55
N ARG A 506 3.88 1.64 0.93
CA ARG A 506 4.74 0.46 0.69
C ARG A 506 4.99 0.19 -0.79
N ILE A 507 3.98 0.36 -1.67
CA ILE A 507 4.17 0.23 -3.12
C ILE A 507 5.27 1.19 -3.60
N GLY A 508 5.20 2.45 -3.18
CA GLY A 508 6.22 3.45 -3.51
C GLY A 508 7.60 2.99 -3.04
N GLN A 509 7.74 2.61 -1.78
CA GLN A 509 9.03 2.20 -1.19
C GLN A 509 9.61 0.96 -1.89
N GLN A 510 8.78 -0.03 -2.21
CA GLN A 510 9.22 -1.25 -2.90
C GLN A 510 9.66 -0.95 -4.33
N VAL A 511 8.89 -0.15 -5.08
CA VAL A 511 9.26 0.25 -6.45
C VAL A 511 10.57 1.03 -6.46
N THR A 512 10.72 2.04 -5.60
CA THR A 512 11.91 2.88 -5.57
C THR A 512 13.14 2.14 -5.06
N SER A 513 13.01 1.18 -4.14
CA SER A 513 14.13 0.33 -3.73
C SER A 513 14.53 -0.68 -4.81
N ALA A 514 13.53 -1.36 -5.39
CA ALA A 514 13.76 -2.41 -6.38
C ALA A 514 14.33 -1.88 -7.69
N ILE A 515 13.91 -0.68 -8.14
CA ILE A 515 14.40 -0.13 -9.41
C ILE A 515 15.93 -0.01 -9.37
N PHE A 516 16.53 0.53 -8.30
CA PHE A 516 17.99 0.68 -8.21
C PHE A 516 18.72 -0.67 -8.13
N ARG A 517 18.09 -1.72 -7.62
CA ARG A 517 18.70 -3.04 -7.38
C ARG A 517 18.42 -4.11 -8.45
N LEU A 518 17.59 -3.78 -9.45
CA LEU A 518 17.04 -4.72 -10.44
C LEU A 518 18.09 -5.60 -11.14
N GLU A 519 19.25 -5.04 -11.49
CA GLU A 519 20.34 -5.76 -12.19
C GLU A 519 21.00 -6.84 -11.33
N LYS A 520 21.06 -6.64 -10.01
CA LYS A 520 21.70 -7.57 -9.07
C LYS A 520 20.76 -8.69 -8.64
N GLN A 521 19.46 -8.41 -8.57
CA GLN A 521 18.47 -9.32 -7.98
C GLN A 521 17.90 -10.32 -9.00
N SER A 522 17.78 -9.94 -10.28
CA SER A 522 17.13 -10.80 -11.29
C SER A 522 17.84 -10.77 -12.65
N PRO A 523 19.02 -11.42 -12.80
CA PRO A 523 19.74 -11.49 -14.09
C PRO A 523 18.90 -12.11 -15.22
N ASP A 524 18.06 -13.09 -14.91
CA ASP A 524 17.15 -13.72 -15.89
C ASP A 524 16.07 -12.74 -16.38
N PHE A 525 15.57 -11.87 -15.50
CA PHE A 525 14.64 -10.81 -15.87
C PHE A 525 15.32 -9.82 -16.83
N VAL A 526 16.56 -9.42 -16.53
CA VAL A 526 17.37 -8.56 -17.41
C VAL A 526 17.51 -9.17 -18.80
N GLY A 527 17.76 -10.48 -18.90
CA GLY A 527 17.78 -11.20 -20.17
C GLY A 527 16.45 -11.18 -20.93
N SER A 528 15.33 -11.28 -20.23
CA SER A 528 13.99 -11.27 -20.85
C SER A 528 13.58 -9.91 -21.44
N LEU A 529 14.26 -8.84 -21.06
CA LEU A 529 14.01 -7.48 -21.57
C LEU A 529 14.60 -7.26 -22.97
N TRP A 530 15.46 -8.16 -23.46
CA TRP A 530 16.05 -8.04 -24.78
C TRP A 530 14.99 -8.24 -25.88
N ARG A 531 14.72 -7.17 -26.63
CA ARG A 531 13.92 -7.21 -27.86
C ARG A 531 14.76 -6.63 -28.99
N VAL A 532 15.00 -7.45 -30.03
CA VAL A 532 15.71 -7.08 -31.27
C VAL A 532 14.85 -6.16 -32.11
#